data_AF-A0A7W0WL76-F1
#
_entry.id   AF-A0A7W0WL76-F1
#
_cell.length_a   1.000
_cell.length_b   1.000
_cell.length_c   1.000
_cell.angle_alpha   90.00
_cell.angle_beta   90.00
_cell.angle_gamma   90.00
#
_symmetry.space_group_name_H-M   'P 1'
#
loop_
_entity.id
_entity.type
_entity.pdbx_description
1 polymer ?
#
loop_
_entity_poly.entity_id
_entity_poly.type
_entity_poly.pdbx_seq_one_letter_code
_entity_poly.pdbx_strand_id
1 'polypeptide(L)'
;PGAKPAYHAGAVMVSNYAVVLAAVAERLARGAGMPSLEAGAMYLPLMWGAVANLPLGPVAALTGPVRRGDAATVRTHLSALGPVERDLYRALGLEALRLAREAGLDDAAAAAVERALTEPG
;
A
#
# COMPACT_ATOMS: atom_id res chain seq x y z
N PRO A 1 -17.18 2.45 27.07
CA PRO A 1 -17.80 3.55 26.28
C PRO A 1 -16.87 4.32 25.31
N GLY A 2 -15.54 4.26 25.45
CA GLY A 2 -14.61 5.00 24.56
C GLY A 2 -14.09 4.25 23.31
N ALA A 3 -14.35 2.95 23.16
CA ALA A 3 -13.81 2.15 22.05
C ALA A 3 -14.61 2.21 20.75
N LYS A 4 -15.85 2.72 20.80
CA LYS A 4 -16.77 2.71 19.64
C LYS A 4 -16.27 3.56 18.45
N PRO A 5 -15.69 4.76 18.64
CA PRO A 5 -15.12 5.53 17.54
C PRO A 5 -13.92 4.84 16.88
N ALA A 6 -12.97 4.33 17.68
CA ALA A 6 -11.79 3.65 17.16
C ALA A 6 -12.14 2.35 16.41
N TYR A 7 -13.08 1.56 16.95
CA TYR A 7 -13.61 0.38 16.27
C TYR A 7 -14.25 0.75 14.93
N HIS A 8 -15.10 1.78 14.91
CA HIS A 8 -15.75 2.22 13.68
C HIS A 8 -14.74 2.74 12.65
N ALA A 9 -13.73 3.49 13.09
CA ALA A 9 -12.65 3.92 12.21
C ALA A 9 -11.91 2.71 11.61
N GLY A 10 -11.59 1.67 12.40
CA GLY A 10 -11.01 0.43 11.89
C GLY A 10 -11.90 -0.26 10.84
N ALA A 11 -13.22 -0.29 11.07
CA ALA A 11 -14.19 -0.82 10.11
C ALA A 11 -14.21 -0.02 8.80
N VAL A 12 -14.11 1.31 8.88
CA VAL A 12 -14.00 2.20 7.71
C VAL A 12 -12.69 1.97 6.96
N MET A 13 -11.57 1.80 7.67
CA MET A 13 -10.26 1.54 7.08
C MET A 13 -10.26 0.25 6.25
N VAL A 14 -10.86 -0.84 6.75
CA VAL A 14 -10.85 -2.13 6.05
C VAL A 14 -11.93 -2.25 4.97
N SER A 15 -13.06 -1.55 5.10
CA SER A 15 -14.17 -1.66 4.14
C SER A 15 -14.20 -0.50 3.15
N ASN A 16 -14.48 0.72 3.61
CA ASN A 16 -14.60 1.90 2.75
C ASN A 16 -13.29 2.22 2.03
N TYR A 17 -12.15 2.20 2.73
CA TYR A 17 -10.89 2.59 2.11
C TYR A 17 -10.31 1.51 1.20
N ALA A 18 -10.73 0.25 1.31
CA ALA A 18 -10.44 -0.76 0.28
C ALA A 18 -11.05 -0.34 -1.09
N VAL A 19 -12.28 0.17 -1.09
CA VAL A 19 -12.94 0.69 -2.30
C VAL A 19 -12.25 1.96 -2.81
N VAL A 20 -11.83 2.85 -1.91
CA VAL A 20 -11.06 4.05 -2.28
C VAL A 20 -9.74 3.68 -2.95
N LEU A 21 -9.02 2.68 -2.43
CA LEU A 21 -7.76 2.19 -3.01
C LEU A 21 -7.97 1.60 -4.41
N ALA A 22 -9.07 0.87 -4.64
CA ALA A 22 -9.43 0.42 -5.98
C ALA A 22 -9.62 1.60 -6.94
N ALA A 23 -10.37 2.62 -6.53
CA ALA A 23 -10.61 3.81 -7.35
C ALA A 23 -9.32 4.62 -7.62
N VAL A 24 -8.38 4.67 -6.67
CA VAL A 24 -7.05 5.27 -6.87
C VAL A 24 -6.26 4.46 -7.90
N ALA A 25 -6.20 3.13 -7.76
CA ALA A 25 -5.50 2.26 -8.69
C ALA A 25 -6.03 2.40 -10.13
N GLU A 26 -7.36 2.44 -10.31
CA GLU A 26 -7.96 2.68 -11.62
C GLU A 26 -7.59 4.04 -12.23
N ARG A 27 -7.52 5.11 -11.43
CA ARG A 27 -7.05 6.43 -11.91
C ARG A 27 -5.61 6.36 -12.40
N LEU A 28 -4.74 5.67 -11.65
CA LEU A 28 -3.34 5.50 -12.01
C LEU A 28 -3.18 4.68 -13.32
N ALA A 29 -3.94 3.59 -13.45
CA ALA A 29 -3.96 2.79 -14.68
C ALA A 29 -4.40 3.60 -15.90
N ARG A 30 -5.46 4.41 -15.76
CA ARG A 30 -5.89 5.34 -16.82
C ARG A 30 -4.80 6.34 -17.18
N GLY A 31 -4.13 6.92 -16.17
CA GLY A 31 -2.98 7.81 -16.39
C GLY A 31 -1.83 7.15 -17.15
N ALA A 32 -1.67 5.83 -17.00
CA ALA A 32 -0.71 5.01 -17.74
C ALA A 32 -1.23 4.50 -19.11
N GLY A 33 -2.41 4.94 -19.56
CA GLY A 33 -2.99 4.58 -20.87
C GLY A 33 -3.82 3.30 -20.87
N MET A 34 -4.12 2.70 -19.72
CA MET A 34 -4.95 1.50 -19.62
C MET A 34 -6.45 1.84 -19.52
N PRO A 35 -7.33 1.18 -20.31
CA PRO A 35 -8.78 1.34 -20.17
C PRO A 35 -9.30 0.91 -18.80
N SER A 36 -10.29 1.62 -18.25
CA SER A 36 -10.83 1.34 -16.89
C SER A 36 -11.32 -0.09 -16.71
N LEU A 37 -12.00 -0.66 -17.71
CA LEU A 37 -12.51 -2.03 -17.64
C LEU A 37 -11.38 -3.06 -17.52
N GLU A 38 -10.28 -2.83 -18.22
CA GLU A 38 -9.09 -3.69 -18.15
C GLU A 38 -8.36 -3.52 -16.81
N ALA A 39 -8.25 -2.29 -16.31
CA ALA A 39 -7.67 -2.00 -15.01
C ALA A 39 -8.44 -2.68 -13.87
N GLY A 40 -9.77 -2.57 -13.86
CA GLY A 40 -10.62 -3.22 -12.86
C GLY A 40 -10.50 -4.74 -12.90
N ALA A 41 -10.51 -5.33 -14.10
CA ALA A 41 -10.32 -6.77 -14.29
C ALA A 41 -8.94 -7.26 -13.82
N MET A 42 -7.91 -6.41 -13.91
CA MET A 42 -6.56 -6.73 -13.45
C MET A 42 -6.39 -6.56 -11.93
N TYR A 43 -6.95 -5.50 -11.33
CA TYR A 43 -6.72 -5.19 -9.92
C TYR A 43 -7.59 -5.97 -8.97
N LEU A 44 -8.82 -6.32 -9.36
CA LEU A 44 -9.73 -7.05 -8.47
C LEU A 44 -9.17 -8.41 -8.02
N PRO A 45 -8.55 -9.24 -8.89
CA PRO A 45 -7.83 -10.44 -8.47
C PRO A 45 -6.68 -10.18 -7.49
N LEU A 46 -5.94 -9.08 -7.65
CA LEU A 46 -4.86 -8.72 -6.72
C LEU A 46 -5.40 -8.35 -5.35
N MET A 47 -6.50 -7.60 -5.30
CA MET A 47 -7.18 -7.25 -4.05
C MET A 47 -7.72 -8.50 -3.35
N TRP A 48 -8.36 -9.41 -4.09
CA TRP A 48 -8.80 -10.69 -3.52
C TRP A 48 -7.64 -11.52 -3.00
N GLY A 49 -6.53 -11.59 -3.73
CA GLY A 49 -5.32 -12.28 -3.26
C GLY A 49 -4.79 -11.69 -1.95
N ALA A 50 -4.77 -10.36 -1.81
CA ALA A 50 -4.38 -9.70 -0.57
C ALA A 50 -5.32 -10.05 0.60
N VAL A 51 -6.64 -10.02 0.38
CA VAL A 51 -7.64 -10.37 1.40
C VAL A 51 -7.58 -11.85 1.76
N ALA A 52 -7.39 -12.74 0.77
CA ALA A 52 -7.31 -14.18 0.98
C ALA A 52 -6.11 -14.60 1.84
N ASN A 53 -5.05 -13.79 1.88
CA ASN A 53 -3.87 -14.04 2.73
C ASN A 53 -4.02 -13.52 4.17
N LEU A 54 -5.02 -12.67 4.46
CA LEU A 54 -5.21 -12.11 5.81
C LEU A 54 -5.40 -13.13 6.95
N PRO A 55 -5.91 -14.37 6.74
CA PRO A 55 -5.91 -15.40 7.78
C PRO A 55 -4.51 -15.77 8.32
N LEU A 56 -3.44 -15.48 7.57
CA LEU A 56 -2.05 -15.62 8.06
C LEU A 56 -1.66 -14.54 9.08
N GLY A 57 -2.47 -13.48 9.21
CA GLY A 57 -2.17 -12.26 9.96
C GLY A 57 -1.52 -11.18 9.08
N PRO A 58 -1.75 -9.88 9.34
CA PRO A 58 -1.27 -8.79 8.48
C PRO A 58 0.25 -8.77 8.22
N VAL A 59 1.05 -9.11 9.23
CA VAL A 59 2.53 -9.15 9.14
C VAL A 59 2.98 -10.22 8.13
N ALA A 60 2.40 -11.41 8.18
CA ALA A 60 2.73 -12.52 7.28
C ALA A 60 2.10 -12.35 5.89
N ALA A 61 0.92 -11.72 5.82
CA ALA A 61 0.19 -11.48 4.57
C ALA A 61 0.81 -10.36 3.72
N LEU A 62 1.58 -9.44 4.31
CA LEU A 62 2.20 -8.34 3.58
C LEU A 62 3.22 -8.88 2.56
N THR A 63 3.11 -8.40 1.32
CA THR A 63 4.06 -8.69 0.23
C THR A 63 4.52 -7.39 -0.44
N GLY A 64 5.17 -7.49 -1.60
CA GLY A 64 5.55 -6.33 -2.40
C GLY A 64 6.93 -5.74 -2.05
N PRO A 65 7.27 -4.58 -2.62
CA PRO A 65 8.62 -4.02 -2.57
C PRO A 65 9.04 -3.62 -1.16
N VAL A 66 8.14 -3.03 -0.36
CA VAL A 66 8.43 -2.64 1.03
C VAL A 66 8.75 -3.88 1.88
N ARG A 67 7.98 -4.97 1.76
CA ARG A 67 8.23 -6.22 2.51
C ARG A 67 9.62 -6.81 2.25
N ARG A 68 10.14 -6.64 1.03
CA ARG A 68 11.44 -7.18 0.61
C ARG A 68 12.59 -6.16 0.68
N GLY A 69 12.35 -4.93 1.14
CA GLY A 69 13.38 -3.90 1.21
C GLY A 69 13.77 -3.25 -0.12
N ASP A 70 12.94 -3.37 -1.15
CA ASP A 70 13.23 -2.85 -2.49
C ASP A 70 12.96 -1.34 -2.61
N ALA A 71 13.90 -0.56 -2.10
CA ALA A 71 13.84 0.90 -2.12
C ALA A 71 13.91 1.47 -3.55
N ALA A 72 14.51 0.75 -4.51
CA ALA A 72 14.61 1.22 -5.89
C ALA A 72 13.23 1.23 -6.56
N THR A 73 12.47 0.14 -6.43
CA THR A 73 11.10 0.06 -6.91
C THR A 73 10.20 1.10 -6.24
N VAL A 74 10.36 1.32 -4.92
CA VAL A 74 9.62 2.38 -4.20
C VAL A 74 9.87 3.77 -4.79
N ARG A 75 11.14 4.13 -5.07
CA ARG A 75 11.48 5.41 -5.73
C ARG A 75 10.87 5.54 -7.12
N THR A 76 10.95 4.47 -7.92
CA THR A 76 10.34 4.45 -9.26
C THR A 76 8.83 4.69 -9.19
N HIS A 77 8.13 4.03 -8.26
CA HIS A 77 6.71 4.30 -8.04
C HIS A 77 6.45 5.76 -7.69
N LEU A 78 7.14 6.30 -6.67
CA LEU A 78 6.93 7.68 -6.21
C LEU A 78 7.16 8.72 -7.32
N SER A 79 8.14 8.49 -8.21
CA SER A 79 8.41 9.37 -9.36
C SER A 79 7.29 9.37 -10.40
N ALA A 80 6.50 8.29 -10.49
CA ALA A 80 5.38 8.16 -11.42
C ALA A 80 4.06 8.69 -10.84
N LEU A 81 4.01 9.05 -9.56
CA LEU A 81 2.80 9.51 -8.88
C LEU A 81 2.71 11.04 -8.83
N GLY A 82 1.49 11.54 -9.04
CA GLY A 82 1.11 12.92 -8.73
C GLY A 82 1.11 13.19 -7.22
N PRO A 83 1.03 14.47 -6.78
CA PRO A 83 1.23 14.84 -5.37
C PRO A 83 0.31 14.11 -4.39
N VAL A 84 -0.99 14.02 -4.71
CA VAL A 84 -1.98 13.39 -3.83
C VAL A 84 -1.74 11.90 -3.69
N GLU A 85 -1.56 11.17 -4.80
CA GLU A 85 -1.27 9.74 -4.76
C GLU A 85 0.10 9.45 -4.13
N ARG A 86 1.08 10.35 -4.28
CA ARG A 86 2.40 10.23 -3.65
C ARG A 86 2.27 10.31 -2.12
N ASP A 87 1.50 11.25 -1.59
CA ASP A 87 1.29 11.37 -0.14
C ASP A 87 0.54 10.15 0.43
N LEU A 88 -0.47 9.65 -0.28
CA LEU A 88 -1.16 8.42 0.10
C LEU A 88 -0.22 7.20 0.07
N TYR A 89 0.60 7.07 -0.98
CA TYR A 89 1.58 5.99 -1.10
C TYR A 89 2.60 6.03 0.04
N ARG A 90 3.09 7.21 0.41
CA ARG A 90 4.02 7.39 1.53
C ARG A 90 3.40 6.97 2.86
N ALA A 91 2.18 7.43 3.15
CA ALA A 91 1.49 7.10 4.39
C ALA A 91 1.29 5.58 4.54
N LEU A 92 0.80 4.91 3.48
CA LEU A 92 0.62 3.45 3.49
C LEU A 92 1.95 2.69 3.48
N GLY A 93 2.95 3.20 2.77
CA GLY A 93 4.29 2.62 2.69
C GLY A 93 5.00 2.62 4.03
N LEU A 94 4.82 3.66 4.85
CA LEU A 94 5.38 3.72 6.20
C LEU A 94 4.72 2.70 7.14
N GLU A 95 3.40 2.49 7.06
CA GLU A 95 2.73 1.41 7.80
C GLU A 95 3.15 0.02 7.31
N ALA A 96 3.33 -0.15 6.00
CA ALA A 96 3.88 -1.38 5.43
C ALA A 96 5.32 -1.61 5.90
N LEU A 97 6.13 -0.56 6.07
CA LEU A 97 7.50 -0.66 6.57
C LEU A 97 7.50 -1.11 8.03
N ARG A 98 6.57 -0.62 8.86
CA ARG A 98 6.39 -1.10 10.24
C ARG A 98 6.13 -2.60 10.28
N LEU A 99 5.19 -3.08 9.47
CA LEU A 99 4.90 -4.51 9.34
C LEU A 99 6.08 -5.31 8.79
N ALA A 100 6.84 -4.75 7.84
CA ALA A 100 8.02 -5.41 7.28
C ALA A 100 9.14 -5.57 8.33
N ARG A 101 9.36 -4.57 9.19
CA ARG A 101 10.29 -4.66 10.33
C ARG A 101 9.85 -5.74 11.31
N GLU A 102 8.56 -5.80 11.66
CA GLU A 102 7.99 -6.89 12.49
C GLU A 102 8.17 -8.27 11.86
N ALA A 103 8.14 -8.34 10.52
CA ALA A 103 8.38 -9.56 9.76
C ALA A 103 9.87 -9.88 9.55
N GLY A 104 10.79 -9.18 10.21
CA GLY A 104 12.23 -9.42 10.20
C GLY A 104 12.99 -8.83 9.01
N LEU A 105 12.50 -7.74 8.41
CA LEU A 105 13.28 -6.99 7.42
C LEU A 105 14.55 -6.40 8.06
N ASP A 106 15.70 -6.64 7.42
CA ASP A 106 17.00 -6.10 7.85
C ASP A 106 17.00 -4.57 7.99
N ASP A 107 17.72 -4.05 8.98
CA ASP A 107 17.72 -2.62 9.31
C ASP A 107 18.29 -1.74 8.20
N ALA A 108 19.30 -2.19 7.46
CA ALA A 108 19.85 -1.42 6.35
C ALA A 108 18.84 -1.33 5.20
N ALA A 109 18.16 -2.43 4.90
CA ALA A 109 17.09 -2.47 3.90
C ALA A 109 15.89 -1.61 4.33
N ALA A 110 15.48 -1.70 5.59
CA ALA A 110 14.39 -0.91 6.14
C ALA A 110 14.71 0.59 6.10
N ALA A 111 15.93 1.00 6.48
CA ALA A 111 16.37 2.39 6.42
C ALA A 111 16.44 2.92 4.98
N ALA A 112 16.80 2.08 4.00
CA ALA A 112 16.79 2.46 2.60
C ALA A 112 15.37 2.72 2.05
N VAL A 113 14.40 1.87 2.44
CA VAL A 113 12.99 2.07 2.09
C VAL A 113 12.41 3.30 2.79
N GLU A 114 12.74 3.49 4.07
CA GLU A 114 12.31 4.66 4.84
C GLU A 114 12.75 5.96 4.17
N ARG A 115 14.04 6.07 3.80
CA ARG A 115 14.56 7.22 3.04
C ARG A 115 13.80 7.43 1.74
N ALA A 116 13.57 6.36 0.96
CA ALA A 116 12.81 6.45 -0.28
C ALA A 116 11.38 6.99 -0.06
N LEU A 117 10.74 6.66 1.06
CA LEU A 117 9.40 7.14 1.40
C LEU A 117 9.40 8.59 1.92
N THR A 118 10.43 9.02 2.64
CA THR A 118 10.45 10.33 3.31
C THR A 118 11.17 11.43 2.56
N GLU A 119 12.03 11.09 1.59
CA GLU A 119 12.77 12.08 0.80
C GLU A 119 11.80 12.99 0.04
N PRO A 120 11.95 14.33 0.14
CA PRO A 120 11.24 15.24 -0.74
C PRO A 120 11.72 14.98 -2.17
N GLY A 121 10.77 14.67 -3.05
CA GLY A 121 11.00 14.45 -4.48
C GLY A 121 10.11 15.36 -5.29
#